data_AF-A0A0C2HA61-F1
#
_entry.id   AF-A0A0C2HA61-F1
#
_cell.length_a   1.000
_cell.length_b   1.000
_cell.length_c   1.000
_cell.angle_alpha   90.00
_cell.angle_beta   90.00
_cell.angle_gamma   90.00
#
_symmetry.space_group_name_H-M   'P 1'
#
loop_
_entity.id
_entity.type
_entity.pdbx_description
1 polymer ?
#
loop_
_entity_poly.entity_id
_entity_poly.type
_entity_poly.pdbx_seq_one_letter_code
_entity_poly.pdbx_strand_id
1 'polypeptide(L)'
;MATLALTSGGAFGNQDDQIFRPTKNYLKHLPVPDFDVFLTPCMLKEHARMSKKQEMPKLDMSRCELPCPSGTSRAGDKVQWRKVLNNSFRAIKNAKAQNEHLVMRQINLELMEEYAAESYLRRNRELEQLCTEAERELRRTKEQVIASNLAARLLANYHRDVFRSWKSTQGVKWRS
;
A
#
# COMPACT_ATOMS: atom_id res chain seq x y z
N MET A 1 -0.93 -45.12 0.69
CA MET A 1 -0.52 -43.89 -0.02
C MET A 1 -1.02 -44.00 -1.45
N ALA A 2 -2.01 -43.20 -1.84
CA ALA A 2 -2.61 -43.26 -3.17
C ALA A 2 -1.94 -42.21 -4.08
N THR A 3 -1.12 -42.68 -5.00
CA THR A 3 -0.51 -41.87 -6.06
C THR A 3 -1.59 -41.57 -7.11
N LEU A 4 -2.07 -40.33 -7.15
CA LEU A 4 -2.96 -39.83 -8.20
C LEU A 4 -2.19 -39.77 -9.53
N ALA A 5 -2.58 -40.61 -10.48
CA ALA A 5 -2.08 -40.58 -11.85
C ALA A 5 -2.57 -39.31 -12.57
N LEU A 6 -1.74 -38.26 -12.55
CA LEU A 6 -1.81 -37.10 -13.43
C LEU A 6 -1.07 -37.43 -14.74
N THR A 7 -1.63 -38.26 -15.61
CA THR A 7 -1.01 -38.51 -16.93
C THR A 7 -2.05 -38.74 -18.03
N SER A 8 -2.57 -37.64 -18.59
CA SER A 8 -3.07 -37.64 -19.97
C SER A 8 -3.36 -36.23 -20.53
N GLY A 9 -3.62 -35.24 -19.67
CA GLY A 9 -4.01 -33.89 -20.13
C GLY A 9 -2.88 -33.06 -20.78
N GLY A 10 -1.61 -33.35 -20.49
CA GLY A 10 -0.49 -32.56 -21.00
C GLY A 10 -0.15 -32.79 -22.48
N ALA A 11 -0.50 -33.95 -23.04
CA ALA A 11 -0.11 -34.29 -24.41
C ALA A 11 -1.00 -33.60 -25.47
N PHE A 12 -2.30 -33.43 -25.19
CA PHE A 12 -3.24 -32.75 -26.09
C PHE A 12 -3.06 -31.24 -26.12
N GLY A 13 -2.72 -30.62 -24.98
CA GLY A 13 -2.42 -29.18 -24.92
C GLY A 13 -1.31 -28.78 -25.91
N ASN A 14 -0.27 -29.60 -26.06
CA ASN A 14 0.83 -29.35 -26.99
C ASN A 14 0.41 -29.41 -28.47
N GLN A 15 -0.63 -30.17 -28.83
CA GLN A 15 -1.11 -30.31 -30.20
C GLN A 15 -2.07 -29.16 -30.56
N ASP A 16 -2.93 -28.78 -29.62
CA ASP A 16 -3.82 -27.62 -29.74
C ASP A 16 -3.03 -26.30 -29.73
N ASP A 17 -1.95 -26.19 -28.97
CA ASP A 17 -1.03 -25.04 -28.97
C ASP A 17 -0.30 -24.85 -30.32
N GLN A 18 -0.26 -25.89 -31.17
CA GLN A 18 0.25 -25.79 -32.55
C GLN A 18 -0.84 -25.32 -33.53
N ILE A 19 -2.09 -25.69 -33.30
CA ILE A 19 -3.26 -25.39 -34.15
C ILE A 19 -3.79 -23.98 -33.85
N PHE A 20 -4.06 -23.71 -32.57
CA PHE A 20 -4.34 -22.39 -32.03
C PHE A 20 -3.10 -21.94 -31.28
N ARG A 21 -2.18 -21.26 -31.98
CA ARG A 21 -1.10 -20.56 -31.29
C ARG A 21 -1.75 -19.58 -30.32
N PRO A 22 -1.62 -19.76 -28.99
CA PRO A 22 -2.09 -18.75 -28.07
C PRO A 22 -1.35 -17.48 -28.46
N THR A 23 -2.08 -16.40 -28.76
CA THR A 23 -1.43 -15.15 -29.15
C THR A 23 -0.53 -14.78 -27.98
N LYS A 24 0.79 -14.99 -28.11
CA LYS A 24 1.76 -14.98 -26.99
C LYS A 24 1.76 -13.69 -26.18
N ASN A 25 1.04 -12.69 -26.65
CA ASN A 25 0.95 -11.39 -26.05
C ASN A 25 -0.52 -10.97 -25.96
N TYR A 26 -1.21 -11.52 -24.96
CA TYR A 26 -2.59 -11.12 -24.58
C TYR A 26 -2.69 -9.63 -24.26
N LEU A 27 -1.55 -8.96 -24.02
CA LEU A 27 -1.45 -7.54 -23.69
C LEU A 27 -1.37 -6.63 -24.94
N LYS A 28 -1.46 -7.16 -26.17
CA LYS A 28 -1.40 -6.35 -27.41
C LYS A 28 -2.44 -5.24 -27.53
N HIS A 29 -3.58 -5.41 -26.87
CA HIS A 29 -4.68 -4.44 -26.90
C HIS A 29 -4.49 -3.32 -25.87
N LEU A 30 -3.50 -3.46 -24.97
CA LEU A 30 -3.19 -2.47 -23.96
C LEU A 30 -2.05 -1.58 -24.46
N PRO A 31 -2.10 -0.27 -24.20
CA PRO A 31 -0.96 0.60 -24.45
C PRO A 31 0.24 0.17 -23.59
N VAL A 32 1.46 0.44 -24.08
CA VAL A 32 2.67 0.23 -23.28
C VAL A 32 2.53 1.02 -21.98
N PRO A 33 2.64 0.39 -20.81
CA PRO A 33 2.54 1.11 -19.54
C PRO A 33 3.60 2.19 -19.47
N ASP A 34 3.19 3.41 -19.11
CA ASP A 34 4.12 4.46 -18.75
C ASP A 34 4.62 4.20 -17.32
N PHE A 35 5.86 3.72 -17.22
CA PHE A 35 6.50 3.44 -15.93
C PHE A 35 6.96 4.70 -15.21
N ASP A 36 6.99 5.83 -15.91
CA ASP A 36 7.48 7.11 -15.40
C ASP A 36 6.33 8.04 -14.97
N VAL A 37 5.07 7.59 -15.09
CA VAL A 37 3.88 8.40 -14.76
C VAL A 37 3.88 8.91 -13.31
N PHE A 38 4.58 8.22 -12.41
CA PHE A 38 4.71 8.58 -10.99
C PHE A 38 6.05 9.24 -10.66
N LEU A 39 6.96 9.43 -11.63
CA LEU A 39 8.24 10.08 -11.40
C LEU A 39 8.05 11.59 -11.26
N THR A 40 8.10 12.04 -10.01
CA THR A 40 8.11 13.47 -9.72
C THR A 40 9.48 14.08 -9.99
N PRO A 41 9.56 15.40 -10.31
CA PRO A 41 10.83 16.09 -10.47
C PRO A 41 11.76 16.01 -9.25
N CYS A 42 11.22 15.87 -8.03
CA CYS A 42 12.03 15.70 -6.83
C CYS A 42 12.66 14.29 -6.77
N MET A 43 11.93 13.24 -7.16
CA MET A 43 12.46 11.88 -7.23
C MET A 43 13.58 11.75 -8.26
N LEU A 44 13.43 12.38 -9.43
CA LEU A 44 14.48 12.40 -10.47
C LEU A 44 15.76 13.10 -9.97
N LYS A 45 15.60 14.24 -9.28
CA LYS A 45 16.74 14.97 -8.67
C LYS A 45 17.42 14.13 -7.59
N GLU A 46 16.64 13.45 -6.75
CA GLU A 46 17.18 12.60 -5.69
C GLU A 46 17.90 11.38 -6.25
N HIS A 47 17.35 10.76 -7.30
CA HIS A 47 18.02 9.68 -8.02
C HIS A 47 19.36 10.13 -8.62
N ALA A 48 19.41 11.33 -9.22
CA ALA A 48 20.65 11.91 -9.72
C ALA A 48 21.68 12.21 -8.61
N ARG A 49 21.23 12.67 -7.44
CA ARG A 49 22.09 12.88 -6.25
C ARG A 49 22.71 11.56 -5.79
N MET A 50 21.89 10.52 -5.65
CA MET A 50 22.31 9.18 -5.24
C MET A 50 23.28 8.54 -6.24
N SER A 51 22.99 8.65 -7.55
CA SER A 51 23.89 8.17 -8.62
C SER A 51 25.29 8.81 -8.53
N LYS A 52 25.34 10.10 -8.18
CA LYS A 52 26.58 10.85 -7.96
C LYS A 52 27.21 10.63 -6.58
N LYS A 53 26.64 9.77 -5.72
CA LYS A 53 27.07 9.53 -4.33
C LYS A 53 27.24 10.82 -3.52
N GLN A 54 26.49 11.87 -3.84
CA GLN A 54 26.53 13.13 -3.10
C GLN A 54 25.87 12.93 -1.73
N GLU A 55 26.42 13.50 -0.66
CA GLU A 55 25.79 13.44 0.67
C GLU A 55 24.45 14.21 0.67
N MET A 56 23.52 13.79 1.53
CA MET A 56 22.27 14.52 1.70
C MET A 56 22.55 15.85 2.42
N PRO A 57 21.98 16.98 1.98
CA PRO A 57 22.11 18.23 2.71
C PRO A 57 21.62 18.06 4.14
N LYS A 58 22.41 18.53 5.11
CA LYS A 58 22.00 18.51 6.52
C LYS A 58 20.82 19.46 6.71
N LEU A 59 19.85 19.03 7.50
CA LEU A 59 18.73 19.88 7.89
C LEU A 59 19.26 21.04 8.75
N ASP A 60 18.92 22.27 8.38
CA ASP A 60 19.27 23.44 9.18
C ASP A 60 18.35 23.51 10.41
N MET A 61 18.89 23.15 11.58
CA MET A 61 18.19 23.22 12.86
C MET A 61 18.42 24.54 13.59
N SER A 62 19.20 25.47 13.02
CA SER A 62 19.63 26.70 13.72
C SER A 62 18.47 27.65 14.06
N ARG A 63 17.31 27.50 13.43
CA ARG A 63 16.06 28.24 13.72
C ARG A 63 15.34 27.72 14.98
N CYS A 64 15.63 26.49 15.39
CA CYS A 64 14.99 25.83 16.54
C CYS A 64 15.90 25.78 17.77
N GLU A 65 17.20 26.02 17.62
CA GLU A 65 18.15 26.04 18.73
C GLU A 65 18.15 27.41 19.42
N LEU A 66 17.93 27.45 20.72
CA LEU A 66 18.19 28.64 21.54
C LEU A 66 19.66 28.62 21.96
N PRO A 67 20.53 29.49 21.41
CA PRO A 67 21.89 29.54 21.88
C PRO A 67 21.89 29.99 23.35
N CYS A 68 22.59 29.24 24.21
CA CYS A 68 22.76 29.59 25.61
C CYS A 68 23.32 31.02 25.72
N PRO A 69 22.75 31.91 26.56
CA PRO A 69 23.35 33.21 26.81
C PRO A 69 24.76 32.98 27.35
N SER A 70 25.77 33.24 26.53
CA SER A 70 27.17 32.97 26.89
C SER A 70 27.52 33.76 28.15
N GLY A 71 27.72 33.05 29.25
CA GLY A 71 28.24 33.60 30.49
C GLY A 71 29.63 34.19 30.28
N THR A 72 29.82 35.41 30.78
CA THR A 72 31.06 35.99 31.29
C THR A 72 32.36 35.47 30.65
N SER A 73 32.74 36.04 29.51
CA SER A 73 34.12 35.95 28.98
C SER A 73 34.65 37.38 28.82
N ARG A 74 35.83 37.65 29.40
CA ARG A 74 36.42 38.99 29.59
C ARG A 74 36.20 39.92 28.39
N ALA A 75 35.54 41.04 28.67
CA ALA A 75 35.28 42.12 27.73
C ALA A 75 36.59 42.79 27.28
N GLY A 76 36.99 42.59 26.03
CA GLY A 76 38.16 43.27 25.46
C GLY A 76 38.17 43.32 23.93
N ASP A 77 37.61 42.31 23.25
CA ASP A 77 37.64 42.23 21.80
C ASP A 77 36.30 42.65 21.15
N LYS A 78 36.36 43.64 20.23
CA LYS A 78 35.21 44.12 19.44
C LYS A 78 34.57 43.02 18.60
N VAL A 79 35.33 42.01 18.19
CA VAL A 79 34.81 40.86 17.43
C VAL A 79 33.92 39.97 18.32
N GLN A 80 34.32 39.78 19.58
CA GLN A 80 33.57 39.00 20.56
C GLN A 80 32.19 39.65 20.84
N TRP A 81 32.16 40.98 21.00
CA TRP A 81 30.92 41.73 21.22
C TRP A 81 29.93 41.62 20.05
N ARG A 82 30.42 41.67 18.80
CA ARG A 82 29.57 41.45 17.62
C ARG A 82 28.98 40.03 17.60
N LYS A 83 29.77 39.02 17.96
CA LYS A 83 29.29 37.63 18.05
C LYS A 83 28.22 37.48 19.13
N VAL A 84 28.43 38.05 20.31
CA VAL A 84 27.44 38.05 21.41
C VAL A 84 26.15 38.73 20.96
N LEU A 85 26.22 39.94 20.38
CA LEU A 85 25.05 40.67 19.90
C LEU A 85 24.27 39.89 18.84
N ASN A 86 24.96 39.32 17.84
CA ASN A 86 24.33 38.52 16.79
C ASN A 86 23.67 37.24 17.34
N ASN A 87 24.33 36.56 18.28
CA ASN A 87 23.79 35.36 18.91
C ASN A 87 22.57 35.69 19.79
N SER A 88 22.61 36.78 20.56
CA SER A 88 21.48 37.26 21.35
C SER A 88 20.29 37.65 20.47
N PHE A 89 20.53 38.36 19.37
CA PHE A 89 19.47 38.71 18.41
C PHE A 89 18.85 37.46 17.78
N ARG A 90 19.66 36.46 17.42
CA ARG A 90 19.19 35.17 16.93
C ARG A 90 18.39 34.41 17.99
N ALA A 91 18.85 34.40 19.25
CA ALA A 91 18.15 33.78 20.37
C ALA A 91 16.75 34.37 20.56
N ILE A 92 16.62 35.70 20.55
CA ILE A 92 15.35 36.40 20.69
C ILE A 92 14.39 36.04 19.54
N LYS A 93 14.90 35.99 18.30
CA LYS A 93 14.09 35.58 17.14
C LYS A 93 13.60 34.13 17.27
N ASN A 94 14.48 33.22 17.67
CA ASN A 94 14.13 31.82 17.84
C ASN A 94 13.14 31.63 19.00
N ALA A 95 13.33 32.34 20.12
CA ALA A 95 12.41 32.33 21.26
C ALA A 95 11.02 32.83 20.87
N LYS A 96 10.93 33.91 20.09
CA LYS A 96 9.66 34.41 19.56
C LYS A 96 8.97 33.36 18.69
N ALA A 97 9.70 32.77 17.75
CA ALA A 97 9.15 31.74 16.87
C ALA A 97 8.67 30.50 17.67
N GLN A 98 9.44 30.06 18.67
CA GLN A 98 9.03 28.97 19.55
C GLN A 98 7.77 29.31 20.34
N ASN A 99 7.66 30.54 20.86
CA ASN A 99 6.46 30.98 21.57
C ASN A 99 5.22 30.96 20.65
N GLU A 100 5.35 31.44 19.41
CA GLU A 100 4.27 31.36 18.41
C GLU A 100 3.85 29.90 18.14
N HIS A 101 4.82 28.98 18.02
CA HIS A 101 4.54 27.54 17.89
C HIS A 101 3.85 26.96 19.12
N LEU A 102 4.25 27.36 20.34
CA LEU A 102 3.62 26.90 21.59
C LEU A 102 2.19 27.43 21.73
N VAL A 103 1.94 28.69 21.37
CA VAL A 103 0.58 29.25 21.35
C VAL A 103 -0.31 28.48 20.37
N MET A 104 0.18 28.18 19.16
CA MET A 104 -0.57 27.37 18.20
C MET A 104 -0.82 25.95 18.72
N ARG A 105 0.18 25.35 19.37
CA ARG A 105 0.04 24.03 19.98
C ARG A 105 -1.02 24.04 21.09
N GLN A 106 -1.06 25.09 21.92
CA GLN A 106 -2.05 25.24 22.98
C GLN A 106 -3.47 25.27 22.38
N ILE A 107 -3.70 26.09 21.37
CA ILE A 107 -5.00 26.16 20.66
C ILE A 107 -5.37 24.80 20.07
N ASN A 108 -4.42 24.12 19.43
CA ASN A 108 -4.67 22.78 18.87
C ASN A 108 -5.03 21.76 19.96
N LEU A 109 -4.40 21.83 21.13
CA LEU A 109 -4.70 20.93 22.25
C LEU A 109 -6.06 21.24 22.86
N GLU A 110 -6.45 22.51 22.98
CA GLU A 110 -7.78 22.91 23.44
C GLU A 110 -8.87 22.39 22.49
N LEU A 111 -8.66 22.53 21.17
CA LEU A 111 -9.55 21.95 20.16
C LEU A 111 -9.64 20.42 20.27
N MET A 112 -8.51 19.75 20.54
CA MET A 112 -8.51 18.31 20.72
C MET A 112 -9.23 17.90 22.02
N GLU A 113 -9.02 18.62 23.11
CA GLU A 113 -9.68 18.34 24.39
C GLU A 113 -11.20 18.44 24.26
N GLU A 114 -11.70 19.44 23.52
CA GLU A 114 -13.13 19.66 23.33
C GLU A 114 -13.77 18.67 22.35
N TYR A 115 -13.14 18.40 21.20
CA TYR A 115 -13.80 17.68 20.09
C TYR A 115 -13.24 16.29 19.78
N ALA A 116 -12.04 15.93 20.23
CA ALA A 116 -11.38 14.72 19.75
C ALA A 116 -12.11 13.45 20.21
N ALA A 117 -12.56 13.39 21.47
CA ALA A 117 -13.20 12.20 22.01
C ALA A 117 -14.48 11.82 21.22
N GLU A 118 -15.37 12.78 20.98
CA GLU A 118 -16.59 12.54 20.21
C GLU A 118 -16.26 12.21 18.74
N SER A 119 -15.33 12.95 18.13
CA SER A 119 -14.91 12.72 16.74
C SER A 119 -14.34 11.33 16.54
N TYR A 120 -13.49 10.86 17.47
CA TYR A 120 -12.92 9.50 17.42
C TYR A 120 -13.98 8.43 17.66
N LEU A 121 -14.92 8.64 18.59
CA LEU A 121 -16.02 7.69 18.80
C LEU A 121 -16.91 7.57 17.56
N ARG A 122 -17.24 8.70 16.92
CA ARG A 122 -18.00 8.71 15.66
C ARG A 122 -17.25 7.97 14.56
N ARG A 123 -15.96 8.27 14.39
CA ARG A 123 -15.10 7.60 13.41
C ARG A 123 -15.01 6.09 13.65
N ASN A 124 -14.89 5.66 14.90
CA ASN A 124 -14.87 4.24 15.25
C ASN A 124 -16.17 3.54 14.86
N ARG A 125 -17.34 4.15 15.11
CA ARG A 125 -18.63 3.59 14.69
C ARG A 125 -18.73 3.46 13.16
N GLU A 126 -18.26 4.45 12.41
CA GLU A 126 -18.20 4.37 10.95
C GLU A 126 -17.29 3.23 10.48
N LEU A 127 -16.13 3.05 11.12
CA LEU A 127 -15.21 1.95 10.80
C LEU A 127 -15.83 0.58 11.09
N GLU A 128 -16.53 0.42 12.22
CA GLU A 128 -17.25 -0.81 12.55
C GLU A 128 -18.35 -1.13 11.52
N GLN A 129 -19.07 -0.11 11.04
CA GLN A 129 -20.07 -0.27 9.98
C GLN A 129 -19.43 -0.73 8.67
N LEU A 130 -18.33 -0.09 8.25
CA LEU A 130 -17.60 -0.47 7.03
C LEU A 130 -17.07 -1.90 7.11
N CYS A 131 -16.53 -2.31 8.27
CA CYS A 131 -16.11 -3.69 8.48
C CYS A 131 -17.28 -4.67 8.36
N THR A 132 -18.42 -4.35 8.99
CA THR A 132 -19.62 -5.19 8.95
C THR A 132 -20.16 -5.34 7.53
N GLU A 133 -20.13 -4.28 6.74
CA GLU A 133 -20.52 -4.28 5.32
C GLU A 133 -19.58 -5.13 4.48
N ALA A 134 -18.27 -4.96 4.63
CA ALA A 134 -17.28 -5.76 3.93
C ALA A 134 -17.41 -7.26 4.25
N GLU A 135 -17.63 -7.62 5.52
CA GLU A 135 -17.88 -9.01 5.91
C GLU A 135 -19.19 -9.56 5.33
N ARG A 136 -20.22 -8.72 5.21
CA ARG A 136 -21.49 -9.11 4.57
C ARG A 136 -21.29 -9.41 3.10
N GLU A 137 -20.57 -8.57 2.36
CA GLU A 137 -20.25 -8.80 0.94
C GLU A 137 -19.36 -10.03 0.76
N LEU A 138 -18.40 -10.26 1.67
CA LEU A 138 -17.59 -11.48 1.65
C LEU A 138 -18.42 -12.74 1.85
N ARG A 139 -19.40 -12.73 2.78
CA ARG A 139 -20.32 -13.87 2.97
C ARG A 139 -21.15 -14.13 1.72
N ARG A 140 -21.76 -13.08 1.14
CA ARG A 140 -22.56 -13.18 -0.09
C ARG A 140 -21.77 -13.78 -1.25
N THR A 141 -20.55 -13.30 -1.48
CA THR A 141 -19.70 -13.80 -2.58
C THR A 141 -19.26 -15.25 -2.34
N LYS A 142 -18.94 -15.63 -1.10
CA LYS A 142 -18.64 -17.03 -0.75
C LYS A 142 -19.83 -17.95 -1.01
N GLU A 143 -21.03 -17.54 -0.63
CA GLU A 143 -22.26 -18.31 -0.89
C GLU A 143 -22.50 -18.49 -2.39
N GLN A 144 -22.32 -17.43 -3.20
CA GLN A 144 -22.43 -17.51 -4.65
C GLN A 144 -21.42 -18.48 -5.27
N VAL A 145 -20.16 -18.43 -4.83
CA VAL A 145 -19.11 -19.35 -5.29
C VAL A 145 -19.44 -20.80 -4.92
N ILE A 146 -19.89 -21.05 -3.68
CA ILE A 146 -20.29 -22.39 -3.24
C ILE A 146 -21.49 -22.89 -4.06
N ALA A 147 -22.50 -22.05 -4.29
CA ALA A 147 -23.68 -22.40 -5.07
C ALA A 147 -23.32 -22.75 -6.53
N SER A 148 -22.47 -21.92 -7.17
CA SER A 148 -21.98 -22.18 -8.53
C SER A 148 -21.21 -23.51 -8.62
N ASN A 149 -20.31 -23.75 -7.65
CA ASN A 149 -19.54 -24.99 -7.58
C ASN A 149 -20.43 -26.21 -7.33
N LEU A 150 -21.46 -26.08 -6.49
CA LEU A 150 -22.42 -27.16 -6.23
C LEU A 150 -23.22 -27.47 -7.49
N ALA A 151 -23.73 -26.45 -8.20
CA ALA A 151 -24.45 -26.63 -9.46
C ALA A 151 -23.59 -27.34 -10.51
N ALA A 152 -22.33 -26.93 -10.67
CA ALA A 152 -21.38 -27.59 -11.57
C ALA A 152 -21.16 -29.07 -11.21
N ARG A 153 -21.02 -29.40 -9.92
CA ARG A 153 -20.89 -30.79 -9.45
C ARG A 153 -22.14 -31.63 -9.70
N LEU A 154 -23.33 -31.07 -9.45
CA LEU A 154 -24.60 -31.76 -9.69
C LEU A 154 -24.78 -32.05 -11.19
N LEU A 155 -24.49 -31.08 -12.05
CA LEU A 155 -24.55 -31.24 -13.50
C LEU A 155 -23.55 -32.32 -13.97
N ALA A 156 -22.32 -32.32 -13.46
CA ALA A 156 -21.33 -33.34 -13.77
C ALA A 156 -21.77 -34.75 -13.33
N ASN A 157 -22.42 -34.88 -12.17
CA ASN A 157 -22.98 -36.15 -11.69
C ASN A 157 -24.14 -36.61 -12.58
N TYR A 158 -25.05 -35.70 -12.95
CA TYR A 158 -26.13 -36.00 -13.89
C TYR A 158 -25.60 -36.52 -15.23
N HIS A 159 -24.64 -35.82 -15.84
CA HIS A 159 -24.01 -36.28 -17.10
C HIS A 159 -23.31 -37.63 -16.93
N ARG A 160 -22.64 -37.87 -15.79
CA ARG A 160 -22.03 -39.18 -15.49
C ARG A 160 -23.07 -40.29 -15.45
N ASP A 161 -24.22 -40.06 -14.84
CA ASP A 161 -25.28 -41.07 -14.72
C ASP A 161 -26.01 -41.29 -16.05
N VAL A 162 -26.29 -40.24 -16.82
CA VAL A 162 -26.80 -40.35 -18.19
C VAL A 162 -25.83 -41.16 -19.05
N PHE A 163 -24.52 -40.89 -18.97
CA PHE A 163 -23.51 -41.63 -19.71
C PHE A 163 -23.42 -43.10 -19.28
N ARG A 164 -23.56 -43.39 -17.97
CA ARG A 164 -23.65 -44.77 -17.46
C ARG A 164 -24.89 -45.50 -18.00
N SER A 165 -26.04 -44.84 -18.02
CA SER A 165 -27.28 -45.39 -18.56
C SER A 165 -27.16 -45.69 -20.06
N TRP A 166 -26.65 -44.73 -20.85
CA TRP A 166 -26.35 -44.93 -22.26
C TRP A 166 -25.36 -46.08 -22.51
N LYS A 167 -24.32 -46.22 -21.69
CA LYS A 167 -23.41 -47.37 -21.79
C LYS A 167 -24.13 -48.70 -21.58
N SER A 168 -25.06 -48.75 -20.63
CA SER A 168 -25.85 -49.95 -20.34
C SER A 168 -26.72 -50.35 -21.54
N THR A 169 -27.38 -49.39 -22.19
CA THR A 169 -28.26 -49.66 -23.35
C THR A 169 -27.51 -50.10 -24.60
N GLN A 170 -26.25 -49.69 -24.76
CA GLN A 170 -25.42 -50.10 -25.90
C GLN A 170 -24.74 -51.47 -25.71
N GLY A 171 -24.87 -52.11 -24.54
CA GLY A 171 -24.30 -53.44 -24.27
C GLY A 171 -22.76 -53.48 -24.28
N VAL A 172 -22.08 -52.32 -24.25
CA VAL A 172 -20.63 -52.25 -24.44
C VAL A 172 -19.88 -52.31 -23.11
N LYS A 173 -19.21 -53.43 -22.86
CA LYS A 173 -18.34 -53.66 -21.69
C LYS A 173 -16.88 -53.41 -22.08
N TRP A 174 -16.40 -52.17 -21.97
CA TRP A 174 -14.98 -51.87 -22.12
C TRP A 174 -14.20 -52.23 -20.84
N ARG A 175 -12.98 -52.77 -20.99
CA ARG A 175 -12.10 -53.22 -19.90
C ARG A 175 -11.75 -52.09 -18.93
N SER A 176 -11.74 -52.46 -17.65
CA SER A 176 -11.14 -51.75 -16.51
C SER A 176 -9.65 -51.56 -16.68
#